data_AF-A0A6I4UEB8-F1
#
_entry.id   AF-A0A6I4UEB8-F1
#
_cell.length_a   1.000
_cell.length_b   1.000
_cell.length_c   1.000
_cell.angle_alpha   90.00
_cell.angle_beta   90.00
_cell.angle_gamma   90.00
#
_symmetry.space_group_name_H-M   'P 1'
#
loop_
_entity.id
_entity.type
_entity.pdbx_description
1 polymer ?
#
loop_
_entity_poly.entity_id
_entity_poly.type
_entity_poly.pdbx_seq_one_letter_code
_entity_poly.pdbx_strand_id
1 'polypeptide(L)'
;MLTIILILVIVVILASLIVAALRRHDSNNYFDQDRQPFYAEPDELVDCGLLYSQKDYEGKESHTYTVTPAGEAGLRAWLREPTNDPGFLMRNYAGIVERHDPLEVARSRRPIHAARKAEYERLEQLLVNRPEWRYALAASRLGIRFERACLTFWNDVANEHSAERRDQSEAE
;
A
#
# COMPACT_ATOMS: atom_id res chain seq x y z
N MET A 1 21.69 19.13 55.52
CA MET A 1 21.54 20.20 54.51
C MET A 1 22.41 19.90 53.29
N LEU A 2 23.74 20.01 53.40
CA LEU A 2 24.66 19.77 52.27
C LEU A 2 24.53 18.37 51.64
N THR A 3 24.41 17.33 52.48
CA THR A 3 24.22 15.94 52.04
C THR A 3 22.91 15.73 51.28
N ILE A 4 21.82 16.35 51.72
CA ILE A 4 20.51 16.27 51.04
C ILE A 4 20.58 16.98 49.68
N ILE A 5 21.24 18.13 49.62
CA ILE A 5 21.47 18.87 48.37
C ILE A 5 22.32 18.05 47.40
N LEU A 6 23.38 17.40 47.89
CA LEU A 6 24.25 16.54 47.07
C LEU A 6 23.47 15.36 46.48
N ILE A 7 22.63 14.70 47.29
CA ILE A 7 21.77 13.59 46.83
C ILE A 7 20.81 14.06 45.74
N LEU A 8 20.15 15.22 45.92
CA LEU A 8 19.25 15.79 44.91
C LEU A 8 19.96 16.10 43.60
N VAL A 9 21.16 16.67 43.66
CA VAL A 9 21.97 16.97 42.47
C VAL A 9 22.36 15.68 41.73
N ILE A 10 22.79 14.65 42.46
CA ILE A 10 23.14 13.35 41.88
C ILE A 10 21.92 12.70 41.19
N VAL A 11 20.74 12.76 41.82
CA VAL A 11 19.50 12.22 41.23
C VAL A 11 19.14 12.95 39.94
N VAL A 12 19.24 14.28 39.91
CA VAL A 12 18.94 15.07 38.70
C VAL A 12 19.94 14.77 37.57
N ILE A 13 21.22 14.63 37.89
CA ILE A 13 22.25 14.25 36.91
C ILE A 13 21.98 12.85 36.36
N LEU A 14 21.69 11.87 37.21
CA LEU A 14 21.35 10.51 36.80
C LEU A 14 20.10 10.48 35.92
N ALA A 15 19.04 11.18 36.32
CA ALA A 15 17.82 11.29 35.51
C ALA A 15 18.10 11.93 34.15
N SER A 16 18.94 12.97 34.10
CA SER A 16 19.32 13.64 32.85
C SER A 16 20.16 12.73 31.94
N LEU A 17 21.08 11.96 32.53
CA LEU A 17 21.88 10.96 31.80
C LEU A 17 21.01 9.81 31.28
N ILE A 18 20.04 9.35 32.07
CA ILE A 18 19.07 8.33 31.65
C ILE A 18 18.19 8.87 30.51
N VAL A 19 17.67 10.10 30.61
CA VAL A 19 16.87 10.72 29.54
C VAL A 19 17.72 10.95 28.29
N ALA A 20 18.98 11.34 28.41
CA ALA A 20 19.88 11.49 27.27
C ALA A 20 20.24 10.14 26.64
N ALA A 21 20.47 9.10 27.45
CA ALA A 21 20.72 7.75 26.99
C ALA A 21 19.48 7.14 26.34
N LEU A 22 18.29 7.34 26.91
CA LEU A 22 17.00 6.96 26.33
C LEU A 22 16.74 7.75 25.06
N ARG A 23 17.00 9.06 25.00
CA ARG A 23 16.90 9.83 23.73
C ARG A 23 17.90 9.38 22.68
N ARG A 24 19.10 8.94 23.07
CA ARG A 24 20.12 8.44 22.13
C ARG A 24 19.81 7.01 21.67
N HIS A 25 19.26 6.20 22.55
CA HIS A 25 18.72 4.89 22.24
C HIS A 25 17.48 5.02 21.36
N ASP A 26 16.54 5.88 21.72
CA ASP A 26 15.33 6.19 20.95
C ASP A 26 15.63 6.94 19.66
N SER A 27 16.63 7.82 19.60
CA SER A 27 17.08 8.39 18.31
C SER A 27 17.64 7.31 17.38
N ASN A 28 18.06 6.16 17.92
CA ASN A 28 18.39 4.96 17.18
C ASN A 28 17.22 3.96 17.06
N ASN A 29 16.10 4.16 17.78
CA ASN A 29 14.98 3.22 17.86
C ASN A 29 13.68 3.76 17.20
N TYR A 30 13.63 5.06 16.86
CA TYR A 30 12.67 5.60 15.89
C TYR A 30 13.05 5.26 14.44
N PHE A 31 14.27 4.74 14.25
CA PHE A 31 14.73 4.11 13.02
C PHE A 31 14.67 2.60 13.20
N ASP A 32 13.45 2.08 13.24
CA ASP A 32 13.19 0.65 13.08
C ASP A 32 13.71 0.24 11.69
N GLN A 33 14.93 -0.31 11.67
CA GLN A 33 15.70 -0.70 10.49
C GLN A 33 15.08 -1.89 9.72
N ASP A 34 13.89 -2.35 10.11
CA ASP A 34 13.06 -3.28 9.35
C ASP A 34 12.11 -2.56 8.36
N ARG A 35 12.17 -1.23 8.30
CA ARG A 35 11.83 -0.46 7.10
C ARG A 35 13.17 -0.20 6.40
N GLN A 36 13.38 -0.57 5.13
CA GLN A 36 12.56 -0.10 4.02
C GLN A 36 12.82 -0.91 2.72
N PRO A 37 12.08 -2.01 2.42
CA PRO A 37 11.95 -2.47 1.04
C PRO A 37 11.47 -1.33 0.11
N PHE A 38 10.61 -0.46 0.64
CA PHE A 38 10.03 0.69 -0.06
C PHE A 38 11.00 1.83 -0.45
N TYR A 39 12.21 1.88 0.10
CA TYR A 39 13.19 2.94 -0.23
C TYR A 39 14.47 2.40 -0.88
N ALA A 40 14.73 1.09 -0.85
CA ALA A 40 15.71 0.47 -1.74
C ALA A 40 15.17 0.36 -3.18
N GLU A 41 13.86 0.10 -3.32
CA GLU A 41 13.21 -0.02 -4.63
C GLU A 41 13.37 1.23 -5.53
N PRO A 42 13.21 2.49 -5.05
CA PRO A 42 13.44 3.67 -5.87
C PRO A 42 14.84 3.77 -6.45
N ASP A 43 15.88 3.42 -5.68
CA ASP A 43 17.27 3.46 -6.16
C ASP A 43 17.52 2.35 -7.20
N GLU A 44 16.99 1.15 -6.98
CA GLU A 44 17.04 0.07 -7.98
C GLU A 44 16.32 0.46 -9.29
N LEU A 45 15.19 1.16 -9.19
CA LEU A 45 14.46 1.67 -10.35
C LEU A 45 15.24 2.81 -11.04
N VAL A 46 16.01 3.62 -10.32
CA VAL A 46 16.94 4.61 -10.89
C VAL A 46 18.09 3.92 -11.62
N ASP A 47 18.69 2.90 -11.01
CA ASP A 47 19.78 2.10 -11.60
C ASP A 47 19.31 1.37 -12.89
N CYS A 48 18.05 0.93 -12.92
CA CYS A 48 17.43 0.36 -14.12
C CYS A 48 16.99 1.41 -15.16
N GLY A 49 17.15 2.71 -14.88
CA GLY A 49 16.76 3.80 -15.76
C GLY A 49 15.24 4.02 -15.86
N LEU A 50 14.46 3.45 -14.94
CA LEU A 50 12.99 3.58 -14.88
C LEU A 50 12.55 4.84 -14.12
N LEU A 51 13.38 5.32 -13.19
CA LEU A 51 13.20 6.59 -12.49
C LEU A 51 14.42 7.50 -12.69
N TYR A 52 14.21 8.81 -12.55
CA TYR A 52 15.24 9.83 -12.45
C TYR A 52 15.17 10.47 -11.06
N SER A 53 16.27 10.40 -10.30
CA SER A 53 16.41 11.07 -9.00
C SER A 53 17.05 12.45 -9.18
N GLN A 54 16.41 13.50 -8.67
CA GLN A 54 16.99 14.84 -8.68
C GLN A 54 17.87 15.03 -7.43
N LYS A 55 19.16 15.31 -7.62
CA LYS A 55 20.04 15.77 -6.53
C LYS A 55 19.89 17.28 -6.35
N ASP A 56 19.79 17.75 -5.12
CA ASP A 56 19.78 19.19 -4.86
C ASP A 56 21.15 19.82 -5.12
N TYR A 57 21.21 21.15 -5.19
CA TYR A 57 22.44 21.92 -5.43
C TYR A 57 23.53 21.70 -4.37
N GLU A 58 23.16 21.22 -3.18
CA GLU A 58 24.09 20.91 -2.08
C GLU A 58 24.58 19.45 -2.13
N GLY A 59 24.20 18.70 -3.17
CA GLY A 59 24.58 17.30 -3.36
C GLY A 59 23.83 16.33 -2.45
N LYS A 60 22.78 16.79 -1.76
CA LYS A 60 21.91 15.94 -0.97
C LYS A 60 20.84 15.36 -1.90
N GLU A 61 20.60 14.06 -1.79
CA GLU A 61 19.59 13.39 -2.59
C GLU A 61 18.21 13.91 -2.18
N SER A 62 17.57 14.66 -3.10
CA SER A 62 16.15 14.94 -2.95
C SER A 62 15.44 13.62 -3.19
N HIS A 63 14.57 13.22 -2.26
CA HIS A 63 13.72 12.03 -2.42
C HIS A 63 12.57 12.32 -3.40
N THR A 64 12.87 13.02 -4.50
CA THR A 64 11.95 13.38 -5.57
C THR A 64 12.37 12.61 -6.81
N TYR A 65 11.52 11.69 -7.23
CA TYR A 65 11.73 10.86 -8.40
C TYR A 65 10.80 11.30 -9.52
N THR A 66 11.33 11.35 -10.74
CA THR A 66 10.56 11.55 -11.96
C THR A 66 10.55 10.25 -12.74
N VAL A 67 9.38 9.79 -13.17
CA VAL A 67 9.28 8.58 -14.01
C VAL A 67 9.86 8.88 -15.39
N THR A 68 10.72 7.98 -15.90
CA THR A 68 11.30 8.13 -17.24
C THR A 68 10.37 7.55 -18.31
N PRO A 69 10.58 7.81 -19.61
CA PRO A 69 9.83 7.13 -20.67
C PRO A 69 9.94 5.60 -20.63
N ALA A 70 11.09 5.06 -20.19
CA ALA A 70 11.27 3.62 -19.99
C ALA A 70 10.46 3.12 -18.78
N GLY A 71 10.44 3.89 -17.69
CA GLY A 71 9.58 3.63 -16.53
C GLY A 71 8.10 3.62 -16.88
N GLU A 72 7.65 4.59 -17.69
CA GLU A 72 6.27 4.64 -18.19
C GLU A 72 5.92 3.42 -19.04
N ALA A 73 6.82 2.99 -19.94
CA ALA A 73 6.60 1.79 -20.75
C ALA A 73 6.51 0.52 -19.88
N GLY A 74 7.39 0.38 -18.88
CA GLY A 74 7.37 -0.72 -17.91
C GLY A 74 6.09 -0.75 -17.08
N LEU A 75 5.67 0.41 -16.56
CA LEU A 75 4.42 0.54 -15.81
C LEU A 75 3.21 0.19 -16.68
N ARG A 76 3.17 0.63 -17.94
CA ARG A 76 2.09 0.30 -18.88
C ARG A 76 2.02 -1.20 -19.18
N ALA A 77 3.15 -1.89 -19.24
CA ALA A 77 3.18 -3.35 -19.38
C ALA A 77 2.64 -4.05 -18.13
N TRP A 78 3.09 -3.63 -16.94
CA TRP A 78 2.64 -4.18 -15.66
C TRP A 78 1.12 -4.01 -15.44
N LEU A 79 0.56 -2.86 -15.82
CA LEU A 79 -0.88 -2.57 -15.70
C LEU A 79 -1.76 -3.49 -16.57
N ARG A 80 -1.22 -4.05 -17.65
CA ARG A 80 -1.95 -4.96 -18.54
C ARG A 80 -1.95 -6.41 -18.06
N GLU A 81 -1.14 -6.76 -17.07
CA GLU A 81 -0.99 -8.12 -16.58
C GLU A 81 -2.22 -8.54 -15.72
N PRO A 82 -2.97 -9.59 -16.10
CA PRO A 82 -4.23 -9.96 -15.44
C PRO A 82 -4.08 -10.55 -14.03
N THR A 83 -2.90 -11.10 -13.70
CA THR A 83 -2.63 -11.80 -12.43
C THR A 83 -2.23 -10.87 -11.30
N ASN A 84 -1.75 -9.68 -11.62
CA ASN A 84 -1.67 -8.61 -10.64
C ASN A 84 -3.13 -8.31 -10.28
N ASP A 85 -3.50 -8.37 -9.01
CA ASP A 85 -4.80 -7.86 -8.55
C ASP A 85 -4.59 -6.42 -8.11
N PRO A 86 -4.43 -5.48 -9.06
CA PRO A 86 -3.75 -4.23 -8.82
C PRO A 86 -4.78 -3.14 -8.67
N GLY A 87 -6.09 -3.41 -8.57
CA GLY A 87 -7.08 -2.40 -8.94
C GLY A 87 -6.97 -1.13 -8.09
N PHE A 88 -6.47 -1.25 -6.85
CA PHE A 88 -6.04 -0.13 -6.02
C PHE A 88 -4.77 0.57 -6.51
N LEU A 89 -3.68 -0.16 -6.78
CA LEU A 89 -2.40 0.38 -7.28
C LEU A 89 -2.52 0.94 -8.71
N MET A 90 -3.23 0.26 -9.59
CA MET A 90 -3.61 0.69 -10.93
C MET A 90 -4.42 1.99 -10.86
N ARG A 91 -5.39 2.16 -9.95
CA ARG A 91 -6.05 3.47 -9.76
C ARG A 91 -5.06 4.54 -9.29
N ASN A 92 -4.15 4.19 -8.38
CA ASN A 92 -3.18 5.13 -7.81
C ASN A 92 -2.13 5.61 -8.83
N TYR A 93 -1.71 4.73 -9.75
CA TYR A 93 -0.60 4.98 -10.66
C TYR A 93 -0.99 5.08 -12.14
N ALA A 94 -2.22 4.73 -12.52
CA ALA A 94 -2.70 4.86 -13.91
C ALA A 94 -2.46 6.26 -14.45
N GLY A 95 -2.79 7.30 -13.66
CA GLY A 95 -2.63 8.70 -14.05
C GLY A 95 -1.20 9.11 -14.45
N ILE A 96 -0.19 8.29 -14.15
CA ILE A 96 1.20 8.49 -14.59
C ILE A 96 1.34 8.18 -16.09
N VAL A 97 0.73 7.11 -16.58
CA VAL A 97 0.95 6.60 -17.95
C VAL A 97 -0.25 6.73 -18.86
N GLU A 98 -1.46 6.76 -18.31
CA GLU A 98 -2.72 6.79 -19.04
C GLU A 98 -3.90 7.19 -18.15
N ARG A 99 -4.72 8.15 -18.61
CA ARG A 99 -6.02 8.39 -17.97
C ARG A 99 -6.95 7.21 -18.27
N HIS A 100 -7.05 6.27 -17.33
CA HIS A 100 -8.05 5.22 -17.39
C HIS A 100 -9.40 5.70 -16.85
N ASP A 101 -10.49 5.39 -17.55
CA ASP A 101 -11.85 5.63 -17.07
C ASP A 101 -12.12 4.74 -15.84
N PRO A 102 -12.34 5.30 -14.64
CA PRO A 102 -12.63 4.53 -13.43
C PRO A 102 -13.82 3.57 -13.60
N LEU A 103 -14.80 3.93 -14.42
CA LEU A 103 -15.97 3.09 -14.71
C LEU A 103 -15.57 1.84 -15.52
N GLU A 104 -14.68 1.98 -16.49
CA GLU A 104 -14.19 0.86 -17.30
C GLU A 104 -13.35 -0.11 -16.45
N VAL A 105 -12.50 0.42 -15.58
CA VAL A 105 -11.71 -0.38 -14.64
C VAL A 105 -12.64 -1.14 -13.69
N ALA A 106 -13.63 -0.48 -13.10
CA ALA A 106 -14.59 -1.14 -12.22
C ALA A 106 -15.37 -2.26 -12.95
N ARG A 107 -15.79 -2.02 -14.20
CA ARG A 107 -16.47 -3.03 -15.02
C ARG A 107 -15.60 -4.25 -15.31
N SER A 108 -14.31 -4.07 -15.56
CA SER A 108 -13.40 -5.19 -15.83
C SER A 108 -13.04 -5.99 -14.57
N ARG A 109 -13.01 -5.36 -13.38
CA ARG A 109 -12.64 -6.03 -12.12
C ARG A 109 -13.77 -6.82 -11.46
N ARG A 110 -15.01 -6.35 -11.54
CA ARG A 110 -16.20 -7.03 -11.00
C ARG A 110 -16.31 -8.52 -11.36
N PRO A 111 -16.19 -8.95 -12.65
CA PRO A 111 -16.31 -10.37 -12.99
C PRO A 111 -15.19 -11.24 -12.38
N ILE A 112 -13.97 -10.69 -12.21
CA ILE A 112 -12.84 -11.41 -11.62
C ILE A 112 -13.12 -11.72 -10.14
N HIS A 113 -13.51 -10.72 -9.37
CA HIS A 113 -13.83 -10.90 -7.94
C HIS A 113 -15.09 -11.77 -7.74
N ALA A 114 -16.07 -11.66 -8.63
CA ALA A 114 -17.25 -12.53 -8.61
C ALA A 114 -16.87 -14.00 -8.84
N ALA A 115 -16.00 -14.28 -9.81
CA ALA A 115 -15.52 -15.63 -10.10
C ALA A 115 -14.70 -16.21 -8.93
N ARG A 116 -13.78 -15.44 -8.35
CA ARG A 116 -12.99 -15.86 -7.19
C ARG A 116 -13.86 -16.14 -5.97
N LYS A 117 -14.83 -15.26 -5.69
CA LYS A 117 -15.81 -15.47 -4.62
C LYS A 117 -16.55 -16.80 -4.80
N ALA A 118 -17.02 -17.08 -6.02
CA ALA A 118 -17.72 -18.32 -6.32
C ALA A 118 -16.84 -19.56 -6.10
N GLU A 119 -15.55 -19.49 -6.43
CA GLU A 119 -14.62 -20.60 -6.16
C GLU A 119 -14.42 -20.81 -4.65
N TYR A 120 -14.27 -19.74 -3.85
CA TYR A 120 -14.18 -19.90 -2.40
C TYR A 120 -15.48 -20.44 -1.77
N GLU A 121 -16.65 -20.05 -2.29
CA GLU A 121 -17.94 -20.62 -1.86
C GLU A 121 -18.04 -22.11 -2.20
N ARG A 122 -17.54 -22.53 -3.37
CA ARG A 122 -17.43 -23.95 -3.74
C ARG A 122 -16.49 -24.71 -2.80
N LEU A 123 -15.34 -24.13 -2.46
CA LEU A 123 -14.41 -24.70 -1.50
C LEU A 123 -15.04 -24.83 -0.11
N GLU A 124 -15.76 -23.82 0.37
CA GLU A 124 -16.47 -23.90 1.65
C GLU A 124 -17.46 -25.08 1.67
N GLN A 125 -18.26 -25.26 0.61
CA GLN A 125 -19.21 -26.37 0.50
C GLN A 125 -18.53 -27.75 0.56
N LEU A 126 -17.34 -27.88 -0.03
CA LEU A 126 -16.57 -29.13 -0.01
C LEU A 126 -15.91 -29.41 1.34
N LEU A 127 -15.62 -28.37 2.13
CA LEU A 127 -14.82 -28.45 3.34
C LEU A 127 -15.64 -28.41 4.63
N VAL A 128 -16.88 -27.91 4.59
CA VAL A 128 -17.70 -27.65 5.80
C VAL A 128 -17.89 -28.87 6.70
N ASN A 129 -17.97 -30.07 6.11
CA ASN A 129 -18.16 -31.33 6.84
C ASN A 129 -16.87 -32.13 7.04
N ARG A 130 -15.70 -31.51 6.88
CA ARG A 130 -14.39 -32.17 7.01
C ARG A 130 -13.53 -31.51 8.10
N PRO A 131 -13.65 -31.95 9.36
CA PRO A 131 -12.97 -31.34 10.51
C PRO A 131 -11.44 -31.26 10.36
N GLU A 132 -10.84 -32.23 9.68
CA GLU A 132 -9.41 -32.30 9.40
C GLU A 132 -8.91 -31.16 8.49
N TRP A 133 -9.82 -30.50 7.75
CA TRP A 133 -9.51 -29.36 6.88
C TRP A 133 -9.94 -28.01 7.46
N ARG A 134 -10.12 -27.91 8.78
CA ARG A 134 -10.60 -26.68 9.46
C ARG A 134 -9.86 -25.40 9.06
N TYR A 135 -8.54 -25.49 8.78
CA TYR A 135 -7.75 -24.33 8.35
C TYR A 135 -8.04 -23.93 6.90
N ALA A 136 -8.19 -24.89 5.99
CA ALA A 136 -8.58 -24.61 4.61
C ALA A 136 -10.01 -24.03 4.54
N LEU A 137 -10.92 -24.50 5.41
CA LEU A 137 -12.25 -23.93 5.56
C LEU A 137 -12.18 -22.47 6.07
N ALA A 138 -11.36 -22.20 7.09
CA ALA A 138 -11.17 -20.85 7.60
C ALA A 138 -10.56 -19.90 6.55
N ALA A 139 -9.59 -20.39 5.76
CA ALA A 139 -9.00 -19.65 4.66
C ALA A 139 -10.03 -19.35 3.56
N SER A 140 -10.84 -20.33 3.17
CA SER A 140 -11.91 -20.16 2.17
C SER A 140 -12.91 -19.09 2.63
N ARG A 141 -13.34 -19.13 3.90
CA ARG A 141 -14.22 -18.10 4.49
C ARG A 141 -13.59 -16.71 4.55
N LEU A 142 -12.28 -16.62 4.76
CA LEU A 142 -11.56 -15.35 4.63
C LEU A 142 -11.60 -14.85 3.18
N GLY A 143 -11.34 -15.73 2.21
CA GLY A 143 -11.45 -15.43 0.78
C GLY A 143 -12.82 -14.88 0.40
N ILE A 144 -13.92 -15.52 0.84
CA ILE A 144 -15.30 -15.04 0.59
C ILE A 144 -15.50 -13.61 1.13
N ARG A 145 -15.02 -13.32 2.35
CA ARG A 145 -15.15 -11.99 2.96
C ARG A 145 -14.35 -10.94 2.20
N PHE A 146 -13.12 -11.28 1.80
CA PHE A 146 -12.25 -10.40 1.04
C PHE A 146 -12.87 -10.07 -0.33
N GLU A 147 -13.25 -11.08 -1.10
CA GLU A 147 -13.84 -10.86 -2.44
C GLU A 147 -15.16 -10.11 -2.38
N ARG A 148 -15.95 -10.29 -1.30
CA ARG A 148 -17.15 -9.47 -1.06
C ARG A 148 -16.80 -8.00 -0.85
N ALA A 149 -15.78 -7.69 -0.07
CA ALA A 149 -15.34 -6.31 0.16
C ALA A 149 -14.85 -5.66 -1.14
N CYS A 150 -14.07 -6.39 -1.95
CA CYS A 150 -13.65 -5.94 -3.28
C CYS A 150 -14.83 -5.67 -4.21
N LEU A 151 -15.83 -6.56 -4.24
CA LEU A 151 -17.03 -6.37 -5.05
C LEU A 151 -17.82 -5.13 -4.62
N THR A 152 -17.99 -4.90 -3.31
CA THR A 152 -18.63 -3.68 -2.80
C THR A 152 -17.90 -2.45 -3.31
N PHE A 153 -16.58 -2.38 -3.10
CA PHE A 153 -15.77 -1.25 -3.56
C PHE A 153 -15.93 -0.96 -5.07
N TRP A 154 -15.83 -1.99 -5.92
CA TRP A 154 -15.94 -1.79 -7.37
C TRP A 154 -17.37 -1.44 -7.83
N ASN A 155 -18.38 -1.93 -7.11
CA ASN A 155 -19.76 -1.50 -7.37
C ASN A 155 -19.95 -0.02 -7.02
N ASP A 156 -19.41 0.43 -5.90
CA ASP A 156 -19.50 1.83 -5.48
C ASP A 156 -18.83 2.75 -6.49
N VAL A 157 -17.60 2.41 -6.93
CA VAL A 157 -16.89 3.15 -7.98
C VAL A 157 -17.70 3.21 -9.27
N ALA A 158 -18.27 2.08 -9.72
CA ALA A 158 -19.07 2.06 -10.95
C ALA A 158 -20.34 2.91 -10.82
N ASN A 159 -20.99 2.89 -9.66
CA ASN A 159 -22.23 3.64 -9.43
C ASN A 159 -21.96 5.15 -9.42
N GLU A 160 -20.96 5.61 -8.67
CA GLU A 160 -20.53 7.01 -8.57
C GLU A 160 -20.26 7.61 -9.96
N HIS A 161 -19.37 6.99 -10.73
CA HIS A 161 -18.94 7.52 -12.04
C HIS A 161 -20.02 7.35 -13.12
N SER A 162 -20.97 6.41 -12.94
CA SER A 162 -22.14 6.32 -13.83
C SER A 162 -23.17 7.42 -13.58
N ALA A 163 -23.29 7.91 -12.33
CA ALA A 163 -24.18 9.01 -11.99
C ALA A 163 -23.62 10.33 -12.53
N GLU A 164 -22.34 10.62 -12.30
CA GLU A 164 -21.67 11.83 -12.80
C GLU A 164 -21.81 12.00 -14.32
N ARG A 165 -21.66 10.90 -15.08
CA ARG A 165 -21.85 10.91 -16.54
C ARG A 165 -23.28 11.23 -16.98
N ARG A 166 -24.29 10.81 -16.21
CA ARG A 166 -25.70 11.13 -16.54
C ARG A 166 -25.96 12.61 -16.32
N ASP A 167 -25.53 13.14 -15.19
CA ASP A 167 -25.69 14.55 -14.82
C ASP A 167 -24.99 15.48 -15.83
N GLN A 168 -23.82 15.08 -16.34
CA GLN A 168 -23.13 15.82 -17.42
C GLN A 168 -23.89 15.77 -18.75
N SER A 169 -24.49 14.62 -19.11
CA SER A 169 -25.25 14.49 -20.36
C SER A 169 -26.59 15.23 -20.35
N GLU A 170 -27.15 15.49 -19.17
CA GLU A 170 -28.41 16.25 -19.00
C GLU A 170 -28.17 17.77 -18.95
N ALA A 171 -26.92 18.19 -18.77
CA ALA A 171 -26.53 19.60 -18.71
C ALA A 171 -26.08 20.19 -20.07
N GLU A 172 -25.85 19.34 -21.08
CA GLU A 172 -25.51 19.70 -22.47
C GLU A 172 -26.75 19.74 -23.38
#